data_AF-R2Q0S3-F1
#
_entry.id   AF-R2Q0S3-F1
#
_cell.length_a   1.000
_cell.length_b   1.000
_cell.length_c   1.000
_cell.angle_alpha   90.00
_cell.angle_beta   90.00
_cell.angle_gamma   90.00
#
_symmetry.space_group_name_H-M   'P 1'
#
loop_
_entity.id
_entity.type
_entity.pdbx_description
1 polymer ?
#
loop_
_entity_poly.entity_id
_entity_poly.type
_entity_poly.pdbx_seq_one_letter_code
_entity_poly.pdbx_strand_id
1 'polypeptide(L)' 'MYAIERFLNQLGKESNTLLTYPAINTAEYTAWVENDVSVKELPLKVFTILCSLSHLSYDDLLKQLVKYELLSE' A
#
# COMPACT_ATOMS: atom_id res chain seq x y z
N MET A 1 3.08 -5.63 -11.15
CA MET A 1 3.50 -5.70 -9.73
C MET A 1 2.93 -4.49 -9.04
N TYR A 2 1.98 -4.68 -8.13
CA TYR A 2 1.10 -3.59 -7.66
C TYR A 2 1.85 -2.52 -6.86
N ALA A 3 1.32 -1.29 -6.84
CA ALA A 3 1.99 -0.14 -6.23
C ALA A 3 2.34 -0.36 -4.75
N ILE A 4 1.41 -0.94 -3.98
CA ILE A 4 1.60 -1.27 -2.57
C ILE A 4 2.69 -2.34 -2.39
N GLU A 5 2.68 -3.39 -3.22
CA GLU A 5 3.68 -4.44 -3.15
C GLU A 5 5.08 -3.92 -3.49
N ARG A 6 5.19 -3.05 -4.51
CA ARG A 6 6.47 -2.40 -4.86
C ARG A 6 6.97 -1.54 -3.70
N PHE A 7 6.09 -0.77 -3.09
CA PHE A 7 6.42 0.06 -1.94
C PHE A 7 6.88 -0.77 -0.74
N LEU A 8 6.15 -1.83 -0.39
CA LEU A 8 6.54 -2.73 0.70
C LEU A 8 7.88 -3.43 0.41
N ASN A 9 8.07 -3.90 -0.82
CA ASN A 9 9.35 -4.51 -1.23
C ASN A 9 10.52 -3.52 -1.17
N GLN A 10 10.30 -2.24 -1.49
CA GLN A 10 11.32 -1.19 -1.32
C GLN A 10 11.71 -1.02 0.16
N LEU A 11 10.77 -1.21 1.09
CA LEU A 11 11.02 -1.21 2.53
C LEU A 11 11.60 -2.55 3.04
N GLY A 12 11.87 -3.51 2.16
CA GLY A 12 12.31 -4.86 2.53
C GLY A 12 11.23 -5.67 3.24
N LYS A 13 9.95 -5.38 2.97
CA LYS A 13 8.78 -6.02 3.60
C LYS A 13 7.99 -6.81 2.57
N GLU A 14 7.47 -7.95 2.99
CA GLU A 14 6.57 -8.77 2.18
C GLU A 14 5.17 -8.15 2.08
N SER A 15 4.44 -8.42 1.00
CA SER A 15 3.08 -7.93 0.76
C SER A 15 2.12 -8.30 1.92
N ASN A 16 2.28 -9.50 2.48
CA ASN A 16 1.50 -10.02 3.60
C ASN A 16 1.69 -9.23 4.92
N THR A 17 2.67 -8.32 5.00
CA THR A 17 2.93 -7.51 6.20
C THR A 17 1.68 -6.74 6.63
N LEU A 18 0.86 -6.29 5.67
CA LEU A 18 -0.39 -5.59 5.98
C LEU A 18 -1.41 -6.47 6.73
N LEU A 19 -1.39 -7.79 6.53
CA LEU A 19 -2.26 -8.74 7.23
C LEU A 19 -1.86 -8.94 8.70
N THR A 20 -0.66 -8.51 9.10
CA THR A 20 -0.25 -8.52 10.50
C THR A 20 -0.92 -7.42 11.32
N TYR A 21 -1.55 -6.44 10.66
CA TYR A 21 -2.25 -5.34 11.32
C TYR A 21 -3.73 -5.70 11.55
N PRO A 22 -4.22 -5.68 12.79
CA PRO A 22 -5.61 -6.05 13.12
C PRO A 22 -6.67 -5.21 12.39
N ALA A 23 -6.30 -4.00 11.95
CA ALA A 23 -7.18 -3.09 11.21
C ALA A 23 -7.44 -3.52 9.77
N ILE A 24 -6.68 -4.49 9.24
CA ILE A 24 -6.77 -5.00 7.88
C ILE A 24 -7.26 -6.44 7.96
N ASN A 25 -8.43 -6.71 7.40
CA ASN A 25 -8.89 -8.09 7.24
C ASN A 25 -8.44 -8.65 5.88
N THR A 26 -8.44 -9.98 5.77
CA THR A 26 -7.99 -10.67 4.55
C THR A 26 -8.81 -10.29 3.32
N ALA A 27 -10.13 -10.13 3.47
CA ALA A 27 -11.00 -9.79 2.34
C ALA A 27 -10.69 -8.39 1.77
N GLU A 28 -10.40 -7.42 2.63
CA GLU A 28 -9.99 -6.07 2.24
C GLU A 28 -8.62 -6.06 1.59
N TYR A 29 -7.66 -6.80 2.16
CA TYR A 29 -6.32 -6.93 1.57
C TYR A 29 -6.39 -7.55 0.17
N THR A 30 -7.10 -8.66 0.03
CA THR A 30 -7.36 -9.31 -1.27
C THR A 30 -8.05 -8.33 -2.22
N ALA A 31 -9.01 -7.54 -1.73
CA ALA A 31 -9.70 -6.57 -2.57
C ALA A 31 -8.75 -5.52 -3.16
N TRP A 32 -7.79 -5.00 -2.39
CA TRP A 32 -6.84 -3.99 -2.88
C TRP A 32 -5.72 -4.58 -3.74
N VAL A 33 -5.22 -5.75 -3.37
CA VAL A 33 -4.08 -6.38 -4.05
C VAL A 33 -4.51 -7.10 -5.33
N GLU A 34 -5.70 -7.71 -5.36
CA GLU A 34 -6.17 -8.46 -6.52
C GLU A 34 -7.04 -7.66 -7.49
N ASN A 35 -7.82 -6.66 -7.02
CA ASN A 35 -8.67 -5.87 -7.92
C ASN A 35 -8.02 -4.58 -8.44
N ASP A 36 -6.71 -4.41 -8.25
CA ASP A 36 -5.96 -3.24 -8.73
C ASP A 36 -6.64 -1.90 -8.37
N VAL A 37 -7.05 -1.79 -7.10
CA VAL A 37 -7.74 -0.60 -6.62
C VAL A 37 -6.79 0.59 -6.73
N SER A 38 -7.24 1.67 -7.35
CA SER A 38 -6.40 2.84 -7.53
C SER A 38 -5.92 3.37 -6.18
N VAL A 39 -4.70 3.88 -6.13
CA VAL A 39 -4.09 4.46 -4.93
C VAL A 39 -5.01 5.52 -4.29
N LYS A 40 -5.78 6.24 -5.11
CA LYS A 40 -6.73 7.28 -4.66
C LYS A 40 -7.95 6.72 -3.92
N GLU A 41 -8.29 5.46 -4.15
CA GLU A 41 -9.43 4.77 -3.53
C GLU A 41 -9.01 3.92 -2.32
N LEU A 42 -7.71 3.90 -1.99
CA LEU A 42 -7.23 3.17 -0.83
C LEU A 42 -7.75 3.77 0.48
N PRO A 43 -8.21 2.93 1.43
CA PRO A 43 -8.67 3.41 2.72
C PRO A 43 -7.56 4.10 3.52
N LEU A 44 -7.92 5.16 4.26
CA LEU A 44 -7.03 5.93 5.14
C LEU A 44 -6.23 5.07 6.12
N LYS A 45 -6.79 3.95 6.59
CA LYS A 45 -6.10 3.01 7.47
C LYS A 45 -4.87 2.37 6.82
N VAL A 46 -4.91 2.10 5.51
CA VAL A 46 -3.78 1.56 4.75
C VAL A 46 -2.67 2.62 4.68
N PHE A 47 -3.04 3.85 4.32
CA PHE A 47 -2.09 4.97 4.32
C PHE A 47 -1.45 5.18 5.68
N THR A 48 -2.21 5.08 6.76
CA THR A 48 -1.71 5.23 8.13
C THR A 48 -0.66 4.16 8.46
N ILE A 49 -0.91 2.91 8.09
CA ILE A 49 0.04 1.80 8.27
C ILE A 49 1.30 2.04 7.42
N LEU A 50 1.15 2.38 6.14
CA LEU A 50 2.27 2.60 5.24
C LEU A 50 3.13 3.82 5.66
N CYS A 51 2.52 4.91 6.14
CA CYS A 51 3.23 6.04 6.71
C CYS A 51 4.03 5.60 7.96
N SER A 52 3.42 4.79 8.82
CA SER A 52 4.07 4.27 10.02
C SER A 52 5.25 3.35 9.70
N LEU A 53 5.14 2.54 8.64
CA LEU A 53 6.18 1.62 8.20
C LEU A 53 7.36 2.31 7.50
N SER A 54 7.11 3.43 6.84
CA SER A 54 8.12 4.15 6.03
C SER A 54 8.67 5.41 6.68
N HIS A 55 8.01 5.88 7.75
CA HIS A 55 8.24 7.18 8.37
C HIS A 55 8.08 8.36 7.40
N LEU A 56 7.33 8.18 6.30
CA LEU A 56 7.00 9.22 5.35
C LEU A 56 5.75 10.00 5.77
N SER A 57 5.68 11.24 5.32
CA SER A 57 4.43 12.02 5.38
C SER A 57 3.38 11.41 4.45
N TYR A 58 2.11 11.71 4.69
CA TYR A 58 1.01 11.27 3.82
C TYR A 58 1.24 11.71 2.35
N ASP A 59 1.66 12.95 2.14
CA ASP A 59 1.89 13.50 0.79
C ASP A 59 3.06 12.80 0.08
N ASP A 60 4.15 12.51 0.79
CA ASP A 60 5.31 11.83 0.20
C ASP A 60 5.00 10.38 -0.12
N LEU A 61 4.26 9.70 0.77
CA LEU A 61 3.76 8.35 0.53
C LEU A 61 2.85 8.32 -0.70
N LEU A 62 1.89 9.25 -0.78
CA LEU A 62 0.94 9.32 -1.89
C LEU A 62 1.66 9.53 -3.22
N LYS A 63 2.65 10.45 -3.27
CA LYS A 63 3.48 10.65 -4.47
C LYS A 63 4.22 9.39 -4.88
N GLN A 64 4.77 8.63 -3.93
CA GLN A 64 5.47 7.39 -4.23
C GLN A 64 4.52 6.31 -4.76
N LEU A 65 3.36 6.12 -4.11
CA LEU A 65 2.38 5.12 -4.54
C LEU A 65 1.82 5.44 -5.93
N VAL A 66 1.46 6.70 -6.21
CA VAL A 66 1.02 7.13 -7.55
C VAL A 66 2.12 6.93 -8.58
N LYS A 67 3.37 7.22 -8.24
CA LYS A 67 4.51 6.94 -9.12
C LYS A 67 4.62 5.44 -9.43
N TYR A 68 4.43 4.57 -8.45
CA TYR A 68 4.50 3.12 -8.67
C TYR A 68 3.31 2.56 -9.44
N GLU A 69 2.12 3.16 -9.30
CA GLU A 69 0.93 2.88 -10.09
C GLU A 69 1.19 3.20 -11.58
N LEU A 70 1.68 4.41 -11.88
CA LEU A 70 2.01 4.85 -13.24
C LEU A 70 3.19 4.09 -13.90
N LEU A 71 4.08 3.51 -13.11
CA LEU A 71 5.20 2.68 -13.59
C LEU A 71 4.82 1.19 -13.77
N SER A 72 3.58 0.83 -13.44
CA SER A 72 3.06 -0.53 -13.63
C SER A 72 2.19 -0.67 -14.87
N GLU A 73 1.87 0.43 -15.55
CA GLU A 73 1.46 0.49 -16.97
C GLU A 73 2.68 0.37 -17.91
#